data_AF-A0A6B3G5Z9-F1
#
_entry.id   AF-A0A6B3G5Z9-F1
#
_cell.length_a   1.000
_cell.length_b   1.000
_cell.length_c   1.000
_cell.angle_alpha   90.00
_cell.angle_beta   90.00
_cell.angle_gamma   90.00
#
_symmetry.space_group_name_H-M   'P 1'
#
loop_
_entity.id
_entity.type
_entity.pdbx_description
1 polymer ?
#
loop_
_entity_poly.entity_id
_entity_poly.type
_entity_poly.pdbx_seq_one_letter_code
_entity_poly.pdbx_strand_id
1 'polypeptide(L)'
;LIDAVKSGRVTPVATVASFDKDTVVLADGTRITPDAVIAATGYHRALEPLLGHLDVLDGRGRPVTHGGRSPKAAPGLYFTGFTNPISGMLREMALDAEKIAKRVARSPR
;
A
#
# COMPACT_ATOMS: atom_id res chain seq x y z
N LEU A 1 -10.88 -0.88 -20.46
CA LEU A 1 -9.90 0.23 -20.50
C LEU A 1 -9.30 0.41 -21.89
N ILE A 2 -8.74 -0.63 -22.50
CA ILE A 2 -8.10 -0.56 -23.83
C ILE A 2 -9.00 0.11 -24.87
N ASP A 3 -10.28 -0.28 -24.97
CA ASP A 3 -11.20 0.31 -25.94
C ASP A 3 -11.50 1.80 -25.67
N ALA A 4 -11.48 2.23 -24.40
CA ALA A 4 -11.67 3.63 -24.03
C ALA A 4 -10.47 4.48 -24.47
N VAL A 5 -9.26 3.94 -24.37
CA VAL A 5 -8.05 4.58 -24.89
C VAL A 5 -8.08 4.64 -26.41
N LYS A 6 -8.38 3.51 -27.08
CA LYS A 6 -8.46 3.46 -28.55
C LYS A 6 -9.54 4.38 -29.13
N SER A 7 -10.65 4.57 -28.42
CA SER A 7 -11.73 5.48 -28.83
C SER A 7 -11.51 6.95 -28.42
N GLY A 8 -10.41 7.28 -27.74
CA GLY A 8 -10.11 8.64 -27.29
C GLY A 8 -10.95 9.12 -26.09
N ARG A 9 -11.76 8.25 -25.48
CA ARG A 9 -12.50 8.58 -24.24
C ARG A 9 -11.61 8.66 -23.01
N VAL A 10 -10.44 8.01 -23.05
CA VAL A 10 -9.39 8.12 -22.04
C VAL A 10 -8.10 8.47 -22.75
N THR A 11 -7.50 9.58 -22.35
CA THR A 11 -6.23 10.04 -22.92
C THR A 11 -5.17 9.97 -21.82
N PRO A 12 -4.16 9.09 -21.93
CA PRO A 12 -2.99 9.14 -21.07
C PRO A 12 -2.25 10.46 -21.31
N VAL A 13 -1.84 11.11 -20.23
CA VAL A 13 -1.14 12.40 -20.27
C VAL A 13 0.13 12.32 -19.43
N ALA A 14 1.04 13.30 -19.59
CA ALA A 14 2.22 13.41 -18.75
C ALA A 14 1.82 13.63 -17.27
N THR A 15 2.75 13.31 -16.37
CA THR A 15 2.55 13.49 -14.92
C THR A 15 2.20 14.95 -14.59
N VAL A 16 1.33 15.14 -13.60
CA VAL A 16 1.01 16.48 -13.06
C VAL A 16 2.26 17.10 -12.44
N ALA A 17 2.63 18.29 -12.88
CA ALA A 17 3.74 19.07 -12.35
C ALA A 17 3.26 20.11 -11.31
N SER A 18 2.17 20.81 -11.58
CA SER A 18 1.60 21.79 -10.65
C SER A 18 0.12 22.08 -10.94
N PHE A 19 -0.54 22.76 -9.99
CA PHE A 19 -1.85 23.35 -10.16
C PHE A 19 -1.71 24.88 -10.21
N ASP A 20 -2.42 25.51 -11.12
CA ASP A 20 -2.52 26.96 -11.28
C ASP A 20 -4.00 27.32 -11.44
N LYS A 21 -4.64 27.68 -10.32
CA LYS A 21 -6.10 27.90 -10.22
C LYS A 21 -6.88 26.67 -10.72
N ASP A 22 -7.59 26.80 -11.84
CA ASP A 22 -8.38 25.77 -12.52
C ASP A 22 -7.59 24.97 -13.57
N THR A 23 -6.30 25.30 -13.73
CA THR A 23 -5.42 24.67 -14.70
C THR A 23 -4.47 23.66 -14.03
N VAL A 24 -4.32 22.50 -14.64
CA VAL A 24 -3.29 21.51 -14.30
C VAL A 24 -2.16 21.65 -15.32
N VAL A 25 -0.94 21.89 -14.83
CA VAL A 25 0.28 21.93 -15.65
C VAL A 25 0.91 20.56 -15.64
N LEU A 26 1.16 20.01 -16.82
CA LEU A 26 1.77 18.70 -16.99
C LEU A 26 3.29 18.83 -17.17
N ALA A 27 4.01 17.75 -16.89
CA ALA A 27 5.48 17.72 -16.93
C ALA A 27 6.08 17.97 -18.33
N ASP A 28 5.29 17.82 -19.39
CA ASP A 28 5.68 18.15 -20.77
C ASP A 28 5.38 19.62 -21.15
N GLY A 29 4.88 20.43 -20.20
CA GLY A 29 4.50 21.83 -20.40
C GLY A 29 3.07 22.04 -20.87
N THR A 30 2.34 20.98 -21.22
CA THR A 30 0.92 21.06 -21.61
C THR A 30 0.06 21.51 -20.43
N ARG A 31 -1.02 22.24 -20.73
CA ARG A 31 -1.97 22.76 -19.75
C ARG A 31 -3.37 22.23 -20.04
N ILE A 32 -4.06 21.73 -19.02
CA ILE A 32 -5.44 21.21 -19.13
C ILE A 32 -6.33 21.80 -18.03
N THR A 33 -7.63 21.96 -18.30
CA THR A 33 -8.61 22.55 -17.38
C THR A 33 -9.75 21.56 -17.10
N PRO A 34 -9.52 20.53 -16.25
CA PRO A 34 -10.53 19.54 -15.94
C PRO A 34 -11.57 20.10 -14.95
N ASP A 35 -12.83 19.67 -15.07
CA ASP A 35 -13.87 20.02 -14.10
C ASP A 35 -13.62 19.41 -12.70
N ALA A 36 -12.92 18.28 -12.64
CA ALA A 36 -12.61 17.57 -11.42
C ALA A 36 -11.26 16.84 -11.50
N VAL A 37 -10.61 16.71 -10.35
CA VAL A 37 -9.34 15.97 -10.19
C VAL A 37 -9.54 14.87 -9.16
N ILE A 38 -9.22 13.63 -9.53
CA ILE A 38 -9.33 12.47 -8.65
C ILE A 38 -7.92 12.00 -8.28
N ALA A 39 -7.54 12.14 -7.01
CA ALA A 39 -6.27 11.66 -6.49
C ALA A 39 -6.31 10.15 -6.23
N ALA A 40 -6.07 9.35 -7.27
CA ALA A 40 -6.00 7.89 -7.20
C ALA A 40 -4.57 7.37 -6.92
N THR A 41 -3.85 8.00 -6.00
CA THR A 41 -2.40 7.77 -5.75
C THR A 41 -2.09 6.66 -4.73
N GLY A 42 -3.12 5.95 -4.25
CA GLY A 42 -2.97 4.84 -3.30
C GLY A 42 -2.91 5.30 -1.84
N TYR A 43 -2.37 4.43 -0.97
CA TYR A 43 -2.32 4.64 0.48
C TYR A 43 -0.92 4.36 1.04
N HIS A 44 -0.54 5.11 2.08
CA HIS A 44 0.60 4.77 2.92
C HIS A 44 0.19 3.74 3.98
N ARG A 45 1.10 2.83 4.33
CA ARG A 45 0.89 1.87 5.43
C ARG A 45 0.84 2.56 6.80
N ALA A 46 1.59 3.67 6.94
CA ALA A 46 1.57 4.57 8.09
C ALA A 46 1.74 3.86 9.45
N LEU A 47 2.60 2.83 9.50
CA LEU A 47 2.92 2.10 10.73
C LEU A 47 4.05 2.77 11.51
N GLU A 48 4.85 3.61 10.86
CA GLU A 48 6.04 4.25 11.39
C GLU A 48 5.75 5.08 12.66
N PRO A 49 4.68 5.89 12.73
CA PRO A 49 4.37 6.64 13.96
C PRO A 49 4.06 5.74 15.16
N LEU A 50 3.53 4.53 14.93
CA LEU A 50 3.13 3.60 15.98
C LEU A 50 4.25 2.63 16.37
N LEU A 51 5.00 2.13 15.39
CA LEU A 51 5.89 0.97 15.53
C LEU A 51 7.32 1.24 15.05
N GLY A 52 7.60 2.42 14.50
CA GLY A 52 8.91 2.74 13.93
C GLY A 52 10.05 2.67 14.96
N HIS A 53 9.74 2.92 16.23
CA HIS A 53 10.69 2.83 17.35
C HIS A 53 11.05 1.39 17.77
N LEU A 54 10.39 0.38 17.20
CA LEU A 54 10.61 -1.04 17.54
C LEU A 54 11.54 -1.76 16.54
N ASP A 55 12.03 -1.07 15.51
CA ASP A 55 12.85 -1.66 14.42
C ASP A 55 12.18 -2.88 13.75
N VAL A 56 10.84 -2.87 13.67
CA VAL A 56 10.03 -3.96 13.08
C VAL A 56 9.58 -3.67 11.65
N LEU A 57 9.98 -2.53 11.08
CA LEU A 57 9.60 -2.07 9.75
C LEU A 57 10.85 -1.95 8.85
N ASP A 58 10.72 -2.31 7.57
CA ASP A 58 11.77 -2.10 6.57
C ASP A 58 11.85 -0.62 6.14
N GLY A 59 12.84 -0.27 5.30
CA GLY A 59 13.03 1.10 4.81
C GLY A 59 11.90 1.64 3.93
N ARG A 60 10.87 0.83 3.64
CA ARG A 60 9.64 1.26 2.99
C ARG A 60 8.49 1.38 3.98
N GLY A 61 8.65 1.01 5.25
CA GLY A 61 7.62 0.98 6.29
C GLY A 61 6.86 -0.34 6.42
N ARG A 62 7.33 -1.42 5.79
CA ARG A 62 6.61 -2.72 5.78
C ARG A 62 7.09 -3.57 6.94
N PRO A 63 6.23 -4.34 7.59
CA PRO A 63 6.66 -5.30 8.58
C PRO A 63 7.74 -6.26 8.04
N VAL A 64 8.80 -6.47 8.81
CA VAL A 64 9.92 -7.36 8.43
C VAL A 64 9.58 -8.85 8.61
N THR A 65 8.51 -9.15 9.34
CA THR A 65 7.98 -10.51 9.52
C THR A 65 6.53 -10.62 9.05
N HIS A 66 6.10 -11.85 8.75
CA HIS A 66 4.72 -12.17 8.34
C HIS A 66 4.33 -13.58 8.80
N GLY A 67 3.02 -13.86 8.80
CA GLY A 67 2.45 -15.11 9.29
C GLY A 67 2.81 -15.37 10.76
N GLY A 68 3.08 -16.62 11.10
CA GLY A 68 3.39 -17.02 12.48
C GLY A 68 4.77 -16.58 13.01
N ARG A 69 5.49 -15.68 12.31
CA ARG A 69 6.80 -15.17 12.73
C ARG A 69 6.66 -13.78 13.35
N SER A 70 7.30 -13.59 14.50
CA SER A 70 7.42 -12.30 15.19
C SER A 70 8.84 -11.75 15.09
N PRO A 71 9.02 -10.42 15.11
CA PRO A 71 10.35 -9.81 15.16
C PRO A 71 11.09 -10.21 16.44
N LYS A 72 12.43 -10.36 16.36
CA LYS A 72 13.24 -10.72 17.54
C LYS A 72 13.13 -9.68 18.66
N ALA A 73 13.07 -8.39 18.31
CA ALA A 73 12.95 -7.28 19.24
C ALA A 73 11.53 -7.11 19.82
N ALA A 74 10.52 -7.77 19.23
CA ALA A 74 9.14 -7.71 19.68
C ALA A 74 8.46 -9.10 19.62
N PRO A 75 8.88 -10.07 20.47
CA PRO A 75 8.23 -11.37 20.52
C PRO A 75 6.74 -11.23 20.86
N GLY A 76 5.88 -11.91 20.10
CA GLY A 76 4.43 -11.85 20.27
C GLY A 76 3.73 -10.78 19.41
N LEU A 77 4.48 -9.90 18.75
CA LEU A 77 3.93 -9.00 17.73
C LEU A 77 3.82 -9.73 16.39
N TYR A 78 2.63 -9.72 15.80
CA TYR A 78 2.34 -10.32 14.50
C TYR A 78 1.69 -9.31 13.56
N PHE A 79 1.97 -9.47 12.26
CA PHE A 79 1.44 -8.62 11.21
C PHE A 79 0.67 -9.46 10.20
N THR A 80 -0.57 -9.06 9.92
CA THR A 80 -1.44 -9.68 8.90
C THR A 80 -1.95 -8.59 7.97
N GLY A 81 -2.10 -8.91 6.68
CA GLY A 81 -2.60 -7.96 5.68
C GLY A 81 -1.58 -6.89 5.23
N PHE A 82 -0.29 -7.07 5.50
CA PHE A 82 0.77 -6.16 5.03
C PHE A 82 1.62 -6.72 3.88
N THR A 83 1.09 -7.71 3.17
CA THR A 83 1.70 -8.30 1.97
C THR A 83 0.85 -7.97 0.73
N ASN A 84 1.43 -8.04 -0.47
CA ASN A 84 0.69 -7.88 -1.74
C ASN A 84 0.93 -9.09 -2.66
N PRO A 85 0.28 -10.23 -2.37
CA PRO A 85 0.53 -11.49 -3.07
C PRO A 85 -0.29 -11.61 -4.36
N ILE A 86 0.30 -12.20 -5.40
CA ILE A 86 -0.40 -12.49 -6.67
C ILE A 86 -1.57 -13.46 -6.44
N SER A 87 -1.49 -14.33 -5.43
CA SER A 87 -2.53 -15.30 -5.07
C SER A 87 -3.80 -14.67 -4.45
N GLY A 88 -3.80 -13.37 -4.17
CA GLY A 88 -4.91 -12.66 -3.59
C GLY A 88 -4.76 -12.45 -2.08
N MET A 89 -4.99 -11.20 -1.65
CA MET A 89 -4.72 -10.74 -0.28
C MET A 89 -5.57 -11.48 0.77
N LEU A 90 -6.87 -11.66 0.52
CA LEU A 90 -7.79 -12.30 1.48
C LEU A 90 -7.41 -13.75 1.76
N ARG A 91 -6.97 -14.48 0.74
CA ARG A 91 -6.49 -15.86 0.88
C ARG A 91 -5.25 -15.92 1.76
N GLU A 92 -4.25 -15.11 1.47
CA GLU A 92 -3.02 -15.11 2.25
C GLU A 92 -3.24 -14.61 3.68
N MET A 93 -4.14 -13.63 3.90
CA MET A 93 -4.54 -13.19 5.24
C MET A 93 -5.16 -14.33 6.06
N ALA A 94 -6.02 -15.16 5.46
CA ALA A 94 -6.61 -16.31 6.15
C ALA A 94 -5.54 -17.33 6.56
N LEU A 95 -4.61 -17.65 5.65
CA LEU A 95 -3.50 -18.57 5.92
C LEU A 95 -2.56 -18.04 7.01
N ASP A 96 -2.26 -16.74 6.99
CA ASP A 96 -1.40 -16.12 8.00
C ASP A 96 -2.10 -16.04 9.35
N ALA A 97 -3.42 -15.78 9.40
CA ALA A 97 -4.20 -15.83 10.62
C ALA A 97 -4.13 -17.20 11.30
N GLU A 98 -4.24 -18.31 10.55
CA GLU A 98 -4.08 -19.65 11.11
C GLU A 98 -2.69 -19.89 11.70
N LYS A 99 -1.63 -19.45 11.00
CA LYS A 99 -0.24 -19.59 11.47
C LYS A 99 -0.01 -18.78 12.74
N ILE A 100 -0.55 -17.56 12.81
CA ILE A 100 -0.49 -16.69 13.98
C ILE A 100 -1.22 -17.35 15.15
N ALA A 101 -2.46 -17.80 14.95
CA ALA A 101 -3.25 -18.46 15.98
C ALA A 101 -2.54 -19.68 16.56
N LYS A 102 -1.96 -20.54 15.71
CA LYS A 102 -1.15 -21.70 16.14
C LYS A 102 0.07 -21.28 16.98
N ARG A 103 0.72 -20.15 16.65
CA ARG A 103 1.86 -19.64 17.42
C ARG A 103 1.44 -19.06 18.76
N VAL A 104 0.35 -18.30 18.80
CA VAL A 104 -0.24 -17.73 20.01
C VAL A 104 -0.68 -18.84 20.96
N ALA A 105 -1.40 -19.86 20.48
CA ALA A 105 -1.88 -20.99 21.30
C ALA A 105 -0.75 -21.82 21.94
N ARG A 106 0.45 -21.84 21.34
CA ARG A 106 1.63 -22.53 21.86
C ARG A 106 2.51 -21.65 22.75
N SER A 107 2.20 -20.36 22.86
CA SER A 107 3.01 -19.45 23.68
C SER A 107 2.58 -19.59 25.15
N PRO A 108 3.52 -19.71 26.09
CA PRO A 108 3.19 -19.69 27.51
C PRO A 108 2.53 -18.35 27.86
N ARG A 109 1.55 -18.40 28.78
CA ARG A 109 0.92 -17.20 29.35
C ARG A 109 1.91 -16.42 30.20
#